data_AF-A0A379X3M9-F1
#
_entry.id   AF-A0A379X3M9-F1
#
_cell.length_a   1.000
_cell.length_b   1.000
_cell.length_c   1.000
_cell.angle_alpha   90.00
_cell.angle_beta   90.00
_cell.angle_gamma   90.00
#
_symmetry.space_group_name_H-M   'P 1'
#
loop_
_entity.id
_entity.type
_entity.pdbx_description
1 polymer ?
#
loop_
_entity_poly.entity_id
_entity_poly.type
_entity_poly.pdbx_seq_one_letter_code
_entity_poly.pdbx_strand_id
1 'polypeptide(L)'
;MAPFSDLVPEVFRSPVSHYRMRAEFRLWHDGDDLYHIMFDQQTKSRIRVDTFPAASQLINTLMKAMIAGVRDNHALRHKLFQIDYLTTLSNQAVVSLLYHKKLDEEWREAATALRDALRAQGLNVHLIGRPLKLKSNWIRIILMSVCLWQVKR
;
A
#
# COMPACT_ATOMS: atom_id res chain seq x y z
N MET A 1 -5.45 -40.96 22.25
CA MET A 1 -4.43 -39.93 21.99
C MET A 1 -4.49 -38.97 23.18
N ALA A 2 -3.48 -38.95 24.04
CA ALA A 2 -3.50 -38.09 25.23
C ALA A 2 -3.29 -36.62 24.81
N PRO A 3 -3.94 -35.64 25.47
CA PRO A 3 -3.75 -34.23 25.16
C PRO A 3 -2.30 -33.79 25.43
N PHE A 4 -1.79 -32.92 24.57
CA PHE A 4 -0.40 -32.45 24.58
C PHE A 4 -0.08 -31.50 25.77
N SER A 5 -1.11 -30.93 26.41
CA SER A 5 -0.98 -30.00 27.54
C SER A 5 -2.32 -29.81 28.26
N ASP A 6 -2.26 -29.60 29.58
CA ASP A 6 -3.39 -29.24 30.45
C ASP A 6 -3.52 -27.72 30.68
N LEU A 7 -2.68 -26.90 30.01
CA LEU A 7 -2.70 -25.45 30.17
C LEU A 7 -3.87 -24.81 29.42
N VAL A 8 -4.63 -23.95 30.10
CA VAL A 8 -5.65 -23.10 29.48
C VAL A 8 -4.97 -21.91 28.80
N PRO A 9 -5.22 -21.64 27.51
CA PRO A 9 -4.59 -20.54 26.80
C PRO A 9 -5.12 -19.19 27.26
N GLU A 10 -4.23 -18.20 27.37
CA GLU A 10 -4.61 -16.80 27.47
C GLU A 10 -5.03 -16.27 26.10
N VAL A 11 -6.17 -15.57 26.05
CA VAL A 11 -6.77 -15.09 24.80
C VAL A 11 -6.89 -13.57 24.82
N PHE A 12 -6.15 -12.91 23.93
CA PHE A 12 -6.17 -11.45 23.76
C PHE A 12 -6.99 -11.09 22.51
N ARG A 13 -7.99 -10.23 22.68
CA ARG A 13 -8.87 -9.83 21.57
C ARG A 13 -8.27 -8.65 20.80
N SER A 14 -8.32 -8.75 19.48
CA SER A 14 -8.13 -7.62 18.58
C SER A 14 -9.41 -6.76 18.53
N PRO A 15 -9.31 -5.45 18.25
CA PRO A 15 -10.45 -4.68 17.78
C PRO A 15 -11.15 -5.37 16.60
N VAL A 16 -12.47 -5.23 16.53
CA VAL A 16 -13.31 -5.86 15.51
C VAL A 16 -13.12 -5.27 14.10
N SER A 17 -12.63 -4.03 14.02
CA SER A 17 -12.38 -3.29 12.79
C SER A 17 -11.12 -2.42 12.93
N HIS A 18 -10.58 -1.96 11.79
CA HIS A 18 -9.44 -1.05 11.74
C HIS A 18 -8.15 -1.54 12.42
N TYR A 19 -8.00 -2.85 12.59
CA TYR A 19 -6.85 -3.46 13.27
C TYR A 19 -5.64 -3.64 12.34
N ARG A 20 -5.85 -3.69 11.01
CA ARG A 20 -4.78 -3.99 10.05
C ARG A 20 -4.06 -2.71 9.62
N MET A 21 -2.77 -2.65 9.93
CA MET A 21 -1.91 -1.48 9.64
C MET A 21 -1.21 -1.56 8.28
N ARG A 22 -1.36 -2.66 7.54
CA ARG A 22 -0.81 -2.84 6.19
C ARG A 22 -1.83 -3.50 5.27
N ALA A 23 -2.07 -2.89 4.12
CA ALA A 23 -2.97 -3.44 3.10
C ALA A 23 -2.35 -3.26 1.71
N GLU A 24 -2.56 -4.25 0.85
CA GLU A 24 -2.03 -4.28 -0.50
C GLU A 24 -3.20 -4.53 -1.44
N PHE A 25 -3.30 -3.70 -2.47
CA PHE A 25 -4.42 -3.74 -3.40
C PHE A 25 -3.90 -3.70 -4.82
N ARG A 26 -4.41 -4.60 -5.66
CA ARG A 26 -4.22 -4.43 -7.10
C ARG A 26 -5.11 -3.31 -7.60
N LEU A 27 -4.69 -2.67 -8.68
CA LEU A 27 -5.51 -1.70 -9.39
C LEU A 27 -6.09 -2.32 -10.65
N TRP A 28 -7.32 -1.93 -10.95
CA TRP A 28 -7.96 -2.21 -12.22
C TRP A 28 -8.15 -0.91 -12.99
N HIS A 29 -7.79 -0.92 -14.26
CA HIS A 29 -7.99 0.19 -15.20
C HIS A 29 -9.21 -0.13 -16.04
N ASP A 30 -10.18 0.76 -16.05
CA ASP A 30 -11.43 0.61 -16.79
C ASP A 30 -11.70 1.86 -17.61
N GLY A 31 -11.19 1.90 -18.85
CA GLY A 31 -11.16 3.11 -19.67
C GLY A 31 -10.35 4.20 -18.99
N ASP A 32 -11.03 5.26 -18.54
CA ASP A 32 -10.45 6.38 -17.79
C ASP A 32 -10.57 6.21 -16.27
N ASP A 33 -11.37 5.26 -15.78
CA ASP A 33 -11.47 4.98 -14.36
C ASP A 33 -10.29 4.12 -13.86
N LEU A 34 -10.05 4.22 -12.55
CA LEU A 34 -8.99 3.52 -11.82
C LEU A 34 -9.51 3.24 -10.41
N TYR A 35 -9.49 1.98 -9.99
CA TYR A 35 -9.96 1.59 -8.66
C TYR A 35 -9.19 0.39 -8.10
N HIS A 36 -9.22 0.25 -6.77
CA HIS A 36 -8.65 -0.89 -6.07
C HIS A 36 -9.51 -2.13 -6.27
N ILE A 37 -8.84 -3.28 -6.42
CA ILE A 37 -9.48 -4.58 -6.49
C ILE A 37 -8.78 -5.56 -5.55
N MET A 38 -9.57 -6.51 -5.05
CA MET A 38 -9.12 -7.73 -4.41
C MET A 38 -9.64 -8.95 -5.19
N PHE A 39 -9.10 -10.12 -4.87
CA PHE A 39 -9.57 -11.37 -5.46
C PHE A 39 -10.34 -12.17 -4.41
N ASP A 40 -11.48 -12.69 -4.81
CA ASP A 40 -12.17 -13.71 -4.03
C ASP A 40 -11.29 -14.97 -3.95
N GLN A 41 -11.17 -15.58 -2.77
CA GLN A 41 -10.27 -16.71 -2.57
C GLN A 41 -10.78 -17.98 -3.26
N GLN A 42 -12.10 -18.16 -3.37
CA GLN A 42 -12.69 -19.37 -3.93
C GLN A 42 -12.80 -19.29 -5.46
N THR A 43 -13.40 -18.22 -5.95
CA THR A 43 -13.74 -18.01 -7.37
C THR A 43 -12.63 -17.32 -8.15
N LYS A 44 -11.64 -16.70 -7.47
CA LYS A 44 -10.62 -15.83 -8.09
C LYS A 44 -11.20 -14.67 -8.88
N SER A 45 -12.48 -14.34 -8.66
CA SER A 45 -13.14 -13.20 -9.28
C SER A 45 -12.60 -11.89 -8.69
N ARG A 46 -12.68 -10.82 -9.49
CA ARG A 46 -12.24 -9.48 -9.11
C ARG A 46 -13.37 -8.80 -8.36
N ILE A 47 -13.06 -8.27 -7.18
CA ILE A 47 -13.98 -7.49 -6.36
C ILE A 47 -13.45 -6.08 -6.27
N ARG A 48 -14.24 -5.08 -6.68
CA ARG A 48 -13.93 -3.67 -6.48
C ARG A 48 -13.99 -3.34 -4.99
N VAL A 49 -12.99 -2.60 -4.50
CA VAL A 49 -12.87 -2.24 -3.08
C VAL A 49 -12.73 -0.73 -2.94
N ASP A 50 -13.83 -0.04 -2.68
CA ASP A 50 -13.82 1.41 -2.41
C ASP A 50 -13.49 1.73 -0.95
N THR A 51 -13.75 0.79 -0.03
CA THR A 51 -13.40 0.88 1.39
C THR A 51 -13.00 -0.48 1.93
N PHE A 52 -12.12 -0.51 2.92
CA PHE A 52 -11.63 -1.73 3.54
C PHE A 52 -11.65 -1.63 5.07
N PRO A 53 -12.78 -2.01 5.73
CA PRO A 53 -12.99 -1.83 7.18
C PRO A 53 -11.98 -2.56 8.08
N ALA A 54 -11.33 -3.61 7.57
CA ALA A 54 -10.28 -4.30 8.31
C ALA A 54 -9.00 -3.45 8.44
N ALA A 55 -8.72 -2.58 7.47
CA ALA A 55 -7.57 -1.67 7.53
C ALA A 55 -7.86 -0.42 8.35
N SER A 56 -6.79 0.20 8.85
CA SER A 56 -6.86 1.44 9.62
C SER A 56 -7.68 2.52 8.91
N GLN A 57 -8.23 3.44 9.69
CA GLN A 57 -8.97 4.59 9.14
C GLN A 57 -8.10 5.42 8.20
N LEU A 58 -6.81 5.61 8.55
CA LEU A 58 -5.85 6.30 7.70
C LEU A 58 -5.66 5.62 6.35
N ILE A 59 -5.62 4.29 6.29
CA ILE A 59 -5.59 3.56 5.01
C ILE A 59 -6.83 3.85 4.18
N ASN A 60 -8.03 3.83 4.79
CA ASN A 60 -9.27 4.11 4.07
C ASN A 60 -9.31 5.54 3.50
N THR A 61 -8.78 6.52 4.24
CA THR A 61 -8.61 7.90 3.75
C THR A 61 -7.62 7.96 2.59
N LEU A 62 -6.46 7.30 2.74
CA LEU A 62 -5.42 7.27 1.71
C LEU A 62 -5.87 6.54 0.45
N MET A 63 -6.69 5.49 0.54
CA MET A 63 -7.23 4.79 -0.63
C MET A 63 -7.95 5.78 -1.56
N LYS A 64 -8.86 6.58 -1.00
CA LYS A 64 -9.62 7.59 -1.77
C LYS A 64 -8.71 8.69 -2.31
N ALA A 65 -7.84 9.24 -1.46
CA ALA A 65 -6.95 10.34 -1.83
C ALA A 65 -5.94 9.95 -2.92
N MET A 66 -5.42 8.73 -2.87
CA MET A 66 -4.49 8.22 -3.88
C MET A 66 -5.17 8.03 -5.24
N ILE A 67 -6.38 7.48 -5.29
CA ILE A 67 -7.10 7.34 -6.57
C ILE A 67 -7.40 8.71 -7.17
N ALA A 68 -7.89 9.66 -6.37
CA ALA A 68 -8.16 11.01 -6.83
C ALA A 68 -6.90 11.71 -7.38
N GLY A 69 -5.76 11.56 -6.70
CA GLY A 69 -4.50 12.19 -7.12
C GLY A 69 -3.78 11.50 -8.29
N VAL A 70 -4.11 10.24 -8.58
CA VAL A 70 -3.47 9.46 -9.65
C VAL A 70 -4.30 9.42 -10.93
N ARG A 71 -5.64 9.42 -10.83
CA ARG A 71 -6.55 9.17 -11.97
C ARG A 71 -6.26 10.05 -13.19
N ASP A 72 -6.14 11.36 -13.00
CA ASP A 72 -5.98 12.30 -14.13
C ASP A 72 -4.50 12.58 -14.47
N ASN A 73 -3.56 12.01 -13.71
CA ASN A 73 -2.14 12.18 -13.92
C ASN A 73 -1.55 10.98 -14.68
N HIS A 74 -1.33 11.15 -15.98
CA HIS A 74 -0.81 10.07 -16.84
C HIS A 74 0.54 9.50 -16.35
N ALA A 75 1.45 10.34 -15.87
CA ALA A 75 2.75 9.90 -15.36
C ALA A 75 2.61 8.95 -14.16
N LEU A 76 1.63 9.18 -13.28
CA LEU A 76 1.35 8.33 -12.12
C LEU A 76 0.39 7.17 -12.43
N ARG A 77 -0.51 7.31 -13.40
CA ARG A 77 -1.50 6.29 -13.75
C ARG A 77 -0.91 5.20 -14.64
N HIS A 78 -0.13 5.58 -15.65
CA HIS A 78 0.29 4.66 -16.69
C HIS A 78 1.11 3.49 -16.13
N LYS A 79 0.64 2.26 -16.37
CA LYS A 79 1.24 0.99 -15.92
C LYS A 79 1.30 0.81 -14.40
N LEU A 80 0.58 1.61 -13.60
CA LEU A 80 0.41 1.36 -12.17
C LEU A 80 -0.51 0.15 -11.97
N PHE A 81 -0.07 -0.88 -11.26
CA PHE A 81 -0.86 -2.12 -11.11
C PHE A 81 -1.17 -2.50 -9.67
N GLN A 82 -0.47 -1.91 -8.70
CA GLN A 82 -0.66 -2.20 -7.28
C GLN A 82 -0.25 -0.99 -6.43
N ILE A 83 -0.97 -0.80 -5.33
CA ILE A 83 -0.60 0.14 -4.27
C ILE A 83 -0.52 -0.61 -2.94
N ASP A 84 0.61 -0.44 -2.25
CA ASP A 84 0.79 -0.93 -0.88
C ASP A 84 0.64 0.25 0.09
N TYR A 85 -0.17 0.07 1.12
CA TYR A 85 -0.34 1.01 2.21
C TYR A 85 0.24 0.43 3.49
N LEU A 86 1.13 1.17 4.14
CA LEU A 86 1.64 0.87 5.47
C LEU A 86 1.41 2.09 6.36
N THR A 87 0.70 1.90 7.45
CA THR A 87 0.42 2.95 8.45
C THR A 87 0.93 2.58 9.82
N THR A 88 1.14 3.57 10.67
CA THR A 88 1.50 3.39 12.08
C THR A 88 0.41 3.90 13.00
N LEU A 89 0.48 3.54 14.29
CA LEU A 89 -0.38 4.12 15.33
C LEU A 89 -0.10 5.62 15.56
N SER A 90 1.09 6.11 15.17
CA SER A 90 1.47 7.53 15.22
C SER A 90 0.96 8.36 14.04
N ASN A 91 0.00 7.83 13.27
CA ASN A 91 -0.62 8.49 12.12
C ASN A 91 0.36 8.85 10.98
N GLN A 92 1.43 8.06 10.84
CA GLN A 92 2.35 8.15 9.70
C GLN A 92 2.02 7.08 8.67
N ALA A 93 2.26 7.38 7.40
CA ALA A 93 2.01 6.47 6.31
C ALA A 93 3.15 6.41 5.29
N VAL A 94 3.38 5.20 4.78
CA VAL A 94 4.21 4.97 3.60
C VAL A 94 3.34 4.29 2.55
N VAL A 95 3.17 4.94 1.41
CA VAL A 95 2.40 4.43 0.28
C VAL A 95 3.38 4.08 -0.84
N SER A 96 3.33 2.82 -1.29
CA SER A 96 4.19 2.34 -2.36
C SER A 96 3.38 2.09 -3.62
N LEU A 97 3.79 2.71 -4.72
CA LEU A 97 3.16 2.61 -6.02
C LEU A 97 4.00 1.67 -6.90
N LEU A 98 3.41 0.55 -7.33
CA LEU A 98 4.10 -0.49 -8.09
C LEU A 98 3.72 -0.43 -9.56
N TYR A 99 4.73 -0.40 -10.43
CA TYR A 99 4.56 -0.12 -11.87
C TYR A 99 5.12 -1.20 -12.77
N HIS A 100 4.48 -1.46 -13.90
CA HIS A 100 5.06 -2.21 -15.04
C HIS A 100 5.75 -1.27 -16.04
N LYS A 101 6.51 -0.29 -15.53
CA LYS A 101 7.35 0.62 -16.32
C LYS A 101 8.58 1.04 -15.52
N LYS A 102 9.57 1.62 -16.20
CA LYS A 102 10.63 2.39 -15.54
C LYS A 102 10.06 3.72 -15.04
N LEU A 103 10.64 4.26 -13.99
CA LEU A 103 10.28 5.56 -13.43
C LEU A 103 11.33 6.58 -13.89
N ASP A 104 10.85 7.69 -14.41
CA ASP A 104 11.63 8.81 -14.93
C ASP A 104 11.47 10.05 -14.04
N GLU A 105 12.05 11.17 -14.46
CA GLU A 105 11.97 12.43 -13.71
C GLU A 105 10.55 13.00 -13.72
N GLU A 106 9.80 12.85 -14.82
CA GLU A 106 8.39 13.26 -14.90
C GLU A 106 7.55 12.56 -13.83
N TRP A 107 7.75 11.25 -13.64
CA TRP A 107 7.13 10.51 -12.54
C TRP A 107 7.53 11.07 -11.17
N ARG A 108 8.81 11.40 -10.98
CA ARG A 108 9.32 11.90 -9.69
C ARG A 108 8.73 13.26 -9.34
N GLU A 109 8.61 14.17 -10.28
CA GLU A 109 7.98 15.47 -10.10
C GLU A 109 6.49 15.32 -9.75
N ALA A 110 5.76 14.51 -10.52
CA ALA A 110 4.35 14.23 -10.28
C ALA A 110 4.12 13.58 -8.90
N ALA A 111 4.96 12.62 -8.51
CA ALA A 111 4.87 11.97 -7.20
C ALA A 111 5.20 12.93 -6.05
N THR A 112 6.14 13.85 -6.26
CA THR A 112 6.48 14.89 -5.28
C THR A 112 5.31 15.85 -5.08
N ALA A 113 4.70 16.33 -6.17
CA ALA A 113 3.52 17.18 -6.12
C ALA A 113 2.34 16.48 -5.42
N LEU A 114 2.08 15.21 -5.73
CA LEU A 114 1.03 14.42 -5.08
C LEU A 114 1.30 14.28 -3.57
N ARG A 115 2.53 13.95 -3.17
CA ARG A 115 2.90 13.84 -1.75
C ARG A 115 2.63 15.15 -1.01
N ASP A 116 3.02 16.27 -1.60
CA ASP A 116 2.89 17.58 -0.96
C ASP A 116 1.42 18.01 -0.87
N ALA A 117 0.61 17.70 -1.89
CA ALA A 117 -0.84 17.87 -1.84
C ALA A 117 -1.50 17.04 -0.72
N LEU A 118 -1.07 15.79 -0.52
CA LEU A 118 -1.57 14.94 0.56
C LEU A 118 -1.16 15.48 1.95
N ARG A 119 0.07 15.99 2.07
CA ARG A 119 0.55 16.62 3.31
C ARG A 119 -0.18 17.92 3.62
N ALA A 120 -0.55 18.70 2.61
CA ALA A 120 -1.39 19.88 2.77
C ALA A 120 -2.79 19.56 3.32
N GLN A 121 -3.28 18.32 3.10
CA GLN A 121 -4.52 17.80 3.72
C GLN A 121 -4.31 17.27 5.15
N GLY A 122 -3.11 17.42 5.73
CA GLY A 122 -2.77 16.94 7.07
C GLY A 122 -2.35 15.47 7.12
N LEU A 123 -2.12 14.81 5.97
CA LEU A 123 -1.70 13.41 5.93
C LEU A 123 -0.17 13.32 5.99
N ASN A 124 0.38 12.77 7.06
CA ASN A 124 1.82 12.54 7.18
C ASN A 124 2.25 11.32 6.35
N VAL A 125 2.41 11.53 5.04
CA VAL A 125 2.67 10.46 4.06
C VAL A 125 4.02 10.60 3.37
N HIS A 126 4.61 9.44 3.05
CA HIS A 126 5.73 9.28 2.14
C HIS A 126 5.31 8.39 0.96
N LEU A 127 5.78 8.73 -0.24
CA LEU A 127 5.51 7.95 -1.45
C LEU A 127 6.79 7.23 -1.91
N ILE A 128 6.64 5.97 -2.30
CA ILE A 128 7.72 5.14 -2.87
C ILE A 128 7.28 4.63 -4.24
N GLY A 129 8.06 4.90 -5.27
CA GLY A 129 7.88 4.30 -6.59
C GLY A 129 8.67 3.00 -6.69
N ARG A 130 7.99 1.90 -7.06
CA ARG A 130 8.61 0.59 -7.28
C ARG A 130 8.39 0.14 -8.73
N PRO A 131 9.40 0.21 -9.61
CA PRO A 131 9.30 -0.36 -10.94
C PRO A 131 9.30 -1.90 -10.88
N LEU A 132 8.68 -2.55 -11.86
CA LEU A 132 8.68 -4.00 -12.00
C LEU A 132 10.12 -4.48 -12.14
N LYS A 133 10.53 -5.39 -11.25
CA LYS A 133 11.79 -6.11 -11.41
C LYS A 133 11.73 -6.91 -12.72
N LEU A 134 12.59 -6.57 -13.68
CA LEU A 134 12.96 -7.50 -14.75
C LEU A 134 13.51 -8.76 -14.07
N LYS A 135 12.96 -9.95 -14.39
CA LYS A 135 13.53 -11.22 -13.93
C LYS A 135 14.95 -11.36 -14.50
N SER A 136 15.97 -11.04 -13.70
CA SER A 136 17.32 -11.65 -13.74
C SER A 136 18.19 -11.08 -12.62
N ASN A 137 18.50 -11.93 -11.64
CA ASN A 137 19.72 -12.00 -10.83
C ASN A 137 20.55 -10.73 -10.50
N TRP A 138 19.92 -9.60 -10.13
CA TRP A 138 20.64 -8.44 -9.59
C TRP A 138 19.89 -7.87 -8.38
N ILE A 139 20.12 -8.47 -7.21
CA ILE A 139 19.87 -7.82 -5.92
C ILE A 139 21.11 -7.01 -5.57
N ARG A 140 21.04 -5.70 -5.77
CA ARG A 140 21.66 -4.68 -4.89
C ARG A 140 21.39 -3.29 -5.47
N ILE A 141 21.26 -2.31 -4.56
CA ILE A 141 21.02 -0.87 -4.81
C ILE A 141 19.51 -0.65 -5.08
N ILE A 142 18.65 -0.33 -4.11
CA ILE A 142 18.63 0.84 -3.23
C ILE A 142 17.88 0.43 -1.94
N LEU A 143 18.60 0.12 -0.87
CA LEU A 143 18.02 -0.07 0.47
C LEU A 143 19.12 0.14 1.51
N MET A 144 19.70 1.35 1.53
CA MET A 144 20.73 1.73 2.51
C MET A 144 20.48 3.09 3.19
N SER A 145 19.23 3.56 3.26
CA SER A 145 18.91 4.72 4.12
C SER A 145 17.66 4.60 4.98
N VAL A 146 16.96 3.45 5.01
CA VAL A 146 15.84 3.23 5.94
C VAL A 146 15.98 1.92 6.75
N CYS A 147 16.89 1.02 6.36
CA CYS A 147 17.05 -0.30 6.98
C CYS A 147 18.26 -0.37 7.94
N LEU A 148 18.54 0.71 8.68
CA LEU A 148 19.58 0.71 9.73
C LEU A 148 19.10 1.30 11.07
N TRP A 149 17.78 1.41 11.29
CA TRP A 149 17.21 1.97 12.52
C TRP A 149 16.30 1.03 13.32
N GLN A 150 16.33 -0.29 13.10
CA GLN A 150 15.50 -1.22 13.87
C GLN A 150 16.19 -2.53 14.31
N VAL A 151 17.52 -2.63 14.26
CA VAL A 151 18.25 -3.74 14.92
C VAL A 151 19.47 -3.20 15.65
N LYS A 152 19.21 -2.45 16.72
CA LYS A 152 20.15 -2.30 17.84
C LYS A 152 19.42 -1.85 19.10
N ARG A 153 18.58 -2.75 19.63
CA ARG A 153 18.45 -3.04 21.06
C ARG A 153 18.06 -4.50 21.20
#